data_AF-A0A2V2YUN0-F1
#
_entry.id   AF-A0A2V2YUN0-F1
#
_cell.length_a   1.000
_cell.length_b   1.000
_cell.length_c   1.000
_cell.angle_alpha   90.00
_cell.angle_beta   90.00
_cell.angle_gamma   90.00
#
_symmetry.space_group_name_H-M   'P 1'
#
loop_
_entity.id
_entity.type
_entity.pdbx_description
1 polymer ?
#
loop_
_entity_poly.entity_id
_entity_poly.type
_entity_poly.pdbx_seq_one_letter_code
_entity_poly.pdbx_strand_id
1 'polypeptide(L)'
;MSYIVDFKNVSTVGLETSPAAEALAGLRANEARYFMNKYKHEFAVVPASESQETLDYVNRVLKEERNIEFAAKPLETSIFQVDNIRWAFVFYEDGLGINVLYTVDDPKKRAVGFKLSEGMEVPAELGKFKFARQKSKLAGTIRGSFFVIKGEYEVG
;
A
#
# COMPACT_ATOMS: atom_id res chain seq x y z
N MET A 1 -11.16 -13.27 5.97
CA MET A 1 -11.20 -12.81 7.37
C MET A 1 -10.11 -11.77 7.59
N SER A 2 -10.35 -10.76 8.44
CA SER A 2 -9.35 -9.73 8.74
C SER A 2 -8.19 -10.27 9.56
N TYR A 3 -6.98 -9.78 9.27
CA TYR A 3 -5.73 -10.10 9.95
C TYR A 3 -5.07 -8.83 10.48
N ILE A 4 -4.87 -8.74 11.79
CA ILE A 4 -4.10 -7.66 12.43
C ILE A 4 -2.62 -7.95 12.25
N VAL A 5 -1.89 -7.02 11.64
CA VAL A 5 -0.48 -7.21 11.32
C VAL A 5 0.39 -6.99 12.55
N ASP A 6 0.95 -8.07 13.11
CA ASP A 6 1.95 -8.01 14.18
C ASP A 6 3.33 -7.63 13.62
N PHE A 7 3.74 -6.38 13.81
CA PHE A 7 5.06 -5.91 13.37
C PHE A 7 6.21 -6.32 14.30
N LYS A 8 5.94 -6.95 15.46
CA LYS A 8 6.96 -7.55 16.33
C LYS A 8 7.30 -8.96 15.88
N ASN A 9 6.32 -9.71 15.39
CA ASN A 9 6.47 -11.07 14.85
C ASN A 9 6.02 -11.09 13.38
N VAL A 10 6.92 -10.69 12.48
CA VAL A 10 6.62 -10.59 11.05
C VAL A 10 6.20 -11.94 10.50
N SER A 11 5.04 -11.97 9.82
CA SER A 11 4.41 -13.17 9.26
C SER A 11 4.07 -12.97 7.78
N THR A 12 4.24 -14.04 7.00
CA THR A 12 3.89 -14.10 5.57
C THR A 12 2.45 -14.53 5.32
N VAL A 13 1.63 -14.70 6.37
CA VAL A 13 0.22 -15.10 6.22
C VAL A 13 -0.53 -14.16 5.28
N GLY A 14 -1.25 -14.73 4.31
CA GLY A 14 -1.96 -14.00 3.25
C GLY A 14 -1.08 -13.57 2.07
N LEU A 15 0.24 -13.78 2.14
CA LEU A 15 1.22 -13.36 1.14
C LEU A 15 2.03 -14.54 0.57
N GLU A 16 1.68 -15.77 0.91
CA GLU A 16 2.49 -16.97 0.66
C GLU A 16 2.67 -17.27 -0.84
N THR A 17 1.78 -16.78 -1.70
CA THR A 17 1.90 -16.95 -3.15
C THR A 17 2.89 -15.98 -3.79
N SER A 18 3.30 -14.94 -3.05
CA SER A 18 4.26 -13.96 -3.54
C SER A 18 5.67 -14.56 -3.63
N PRO A 19 6.38 -14.45 -4.77
CA PRO A 19 7.81 -14.76 -4.82
C PRO A 19 8.66 -13.83 -3.92
N ALA A 20 8.09 -12.71 -3.44
CA ALA A 20 8.70 -11.77 -2.52
C ALA A 20 8.05 -11.83 -1.11
N ALA A 21 7.42 -12.95 -0.72
CA ALA A 21 6.60 -13.06 0.48
C ALA A 21 7.25 -12.49 1.75
N GLU A 22 8.50 -12.85 2.05
CA GLU A 22 9.21 -12.34 3.23
C GLU A 22 9.45 -10.82 3.18
N ALA A 23 9.91 -10.31 2.03
CA ALA A 23 10.17 -8.90 1.84
C ALA A 23 8.88 -8.06 1.88
N LEU A 24 7.80 -8.58 1.28
CA LEU A 24 6.48 -7.96 1.29
C LEU A 24 5.85 -7.99 2.68
N ALA A 25 6.00 -9.10 3.42
CA ALA A 25 5.58 -9.18 4.82
C ALA A 25 6.33 -8.16 5.69
N GLY A 26 7.63 -7.98 5.45
CA GLY A 26 8.44 -6.94 6.08
C GLY A 26 7.95 -5.53 5.75
N LEU A 27 7.60 -5.27 4.50
CA LEU A 27 7.02 -4.00 4.05
C LEU A 27 5.66 -3.74 4.74
N ARG A 28 4.75 -4.72 4.73
CA ARG A 28 3.45 -4.67 5.41
C ARG A 28 3.59 -4.42 6.92
N ALA A 29 4.53 -5.11 7.58
CA ALA A 29 4.86 -4.90 8.99
C ALA A 29 5.44 -3.50 9.25
N ASN A 30 6.23 -2.95 8.33
CA ASN A 30 6.74 -1.59 8.44
C ASN A 30 5.61 -0.54 8.41
N GLU A 31 4.58 -0.73 7.58
CA GLU A 31 3.36 0.09 7.60
C GLU A 31 2.65 -0.02 8.95
N ALA A 32 2.40 -1.25 9.42
CA ALA A 32 1.74 -1.48 10.69
C ALA A 32 2.43 -0.79 11.87
N ARG A 33 3.76 -0.88 11.93
CA ARG A 33 4.56 -0.16 12.94
C ARG A 33 4.41 1.36 12.82
N TYR A 34 4.37 1.91 11.61
CA TYR A 34 4.19 3.35 11.42
C TYR A 34 2.84 3.81 11.97
N PHE A 35 1.75 3.11 11.63
CA PHE A 35 0.41 3.48 12.10
C PHE A 35 0.26 3.32 13.61
N MET A 36 0.82 2.26 14.20
CA MET A 36 0.82 2.08 15.65
C MET A 36 1.62 3.19 16.35
N ASN A 37 2.83 3.51 15.87
CA ASN A 37 3.67 4.50 16.53
C ASN A 37 3.08 5.91 16.43
N LYS A 38 2.63 6.29 15.23
CA LYS A 38 2.17 7.65 14.93
C LYS A 38 0.72 7.91 15.35
N TYR A 39 -0.18 6.97 15.10
CA TYR A 39 -1.63 7.16 15.28
C TYR A 39 -2.25 6.27 16.36
N LYS A 40 -1.47 5.38 17.00
CA LYS A 40 -1.99 4.36 17.93
C LYS A 40 -3.09 3.50 17.30
N HIS A 41 -2.96 3.24 16.01
CA HIS A 41 -3.92 2.47 15.22
C HIS A 41 -3.36 1.08 14.89
N GLU A 42 -4.17 0.04 15.10
CA GLU A 42 -3.86 -1.32 14.67
C GLU A 42 -4.10 -1.45 13.17
N PHE A 43 -3.04 -1.74 12.42
CA PHE A 43 -3.14 -1.94 10.99
C PHE A 43 -3.61 -3.37 10.70
N ALA A 44 -4.80 -3.49 10.12
CA ALA A 44 -5.37 -4.76 9.72
C ALA A 44 -5.55 -4.83 8.21
N VAL A 45 -5.41 -6.03 7.66
CA VAL A 45 -5.62 -6.34 6.25
C VAL A 45 -6.74 -7.35 6.08
N VAL A 46 -7.31 -7.41 4.89
CA VAL A 46 -8.24 -8.45 4.44
C VAL A 46 -7.76 -8.98 3.08
N PRO A 47 -8.09 -10.24 2.72
CA PRO A 47 -7.86 -10.75 1.37
C PRO A 47 -8.48 -9.82 0.33
N ALA A 48 -7.78 -9.56 -0.77
CA ALA A 48 -8.24 -8.65 -1.80
C ALA A 48 -9.60 -9.06 -2.40
N SER A 49 -9.87 -10.37 -2.47
CA SER A 49 -11.16 -10.94 -2.90
C SER A 49 -12.34 -10.61 -1.98
N GLU A 50 -12.08 -10.20 -0.73
CA GLU A 50 -13.10 -9.80 0.25
C GLU A 50 -13.30 -8.28 0.30
N SER A 51 -12.58 -7.51 -0.51
CA SER A 51 -12.55 -6.03 -0.44
C SER A 51 -12.48 -5.39 -1.84
N GLN A 52 -13.41 -5.79 -2.70
CA GLN A 52 -13.46 -5.31 -4.08
C GLN A 52 -13.64 -3.79 -4.18
N GLU A 53 -14.45 -3.18 -3.30
CA GLU A 53 -14.67 -1.73 -3.29
C GLU A 53 -13.38 -0.93 -3.06
N THR A 54 -12.51 -1.39 -2.15
CA THR A 54 -11.19 -0.76 -1.92
C THR A 54 -10.30 -0.90 -3.15
N LEU A 55 -10.30 -2.07 -3.81
CA LEU A 55 -9.53 -2.28 -5.05
C LEU A 55 -10.02 -1.35 -6.16
N ASP A 56 -11.33 -1.28 -6.37
CA ASP A 56 -11.94 -0.47 -7.42
C ASP A 56 -11.66 1.02 -7.18
N TYR A 57 -11.74 1.46 -5.92
CA TYR A 57 -11.36 2.82 -5.53
C TYR A 57 -9.91 3.14 -5.89
N VAL A 58 -8.96 2.31 -5.46
CA VAL A 58 -7.53 2.53 -5.72
C VAL A 58 -7.22 2.46 -7.22
N ASN A 59 -7.80 1.49 -7.93
CA ASN A 59 -7.64 1.33 -9.38
C ASN A 59 -8.20 2.53 -10.15
N ARG A 60 -9.36 3.06 -9.75
CA ARG A 60 -9.94 4.26 -10.35
C ARG A 60 -9.01 5.47 -10.19
N VAL A 61 -8.48 5.70 -8.98
CA VAL A 61 -7.52 6.79 -8.73
C VAL A 61 -6.29 6.64 -9.63
N LEU A 62 -5.69 5.44 -9.69
CA LEU A 62 -4.51 5.17 -10.51
C LEU A 62 -4.77 5.38 -12.01
N LYS A 63 -5.89 4.87 -12.51
CA LYS A 63 -6.29 4.93 -13.92
C LYS A 63 -6.56 6.36 -14.36
N GLU A 64 -7.37 7.09 -13.62
CA GLU A 64 -7.77 8.45 -14.00
C GLU A 64 -6.64 9.46 -13.81
N GLU A 65 -5.82 9.33 -12.77
CA GLU A 65 -4.73 10.27 -12.51
C GLU A 65 -3.54 10.08 -13.45
N ARG A 66 -3.18 8.83 -13.73
CA ARG A 66 -1.89 8.51 -14.38
C ARG A 66 -1.97 7.43 -15.45
N ASN A 67 -3.17 6.93 -15.77
CA ASN A 67 -3.38 5.81 -16.70
C ASN A 67 -2.54 4.58 -16.32
N ILE A 68 -2.52 4.26 -15.02
CA ILE A 68 -1.79 3.11 -14.46
C ILE A 68 -2.78 1.98 -14.19
N GLU A 69 -2.47 0.78 -14.67
CA GLU A 69 -3.19 -0.47 -14.41
C GLU A 69 -2.15 -1.56 -14.20
N PHE A 70 -2.12 -2.17 -13.01
CA PHE A 70 -1.13 -3.21 -12.69
C PHE A 70 -1.61 -4.58 -13.16
N ALA A 71 -0.72 -5.31 -13.84
CA ALA A 71 -0.96 -6.71 -14.19
C ALA A 71 -0.79 -7.66 -13.00
N ALA A 72 -0.05 -7.25 -11.97
CA ALA A 72 0.19 -8.05 -10.77
C ALA A 72 -1.12 -8.35 -10.03
N LYS A 73 -1.22 -9.57 -9.46
CA LYS A 73 -2.38 -9.99 -8.70
C LYS A 73 -2.42 -9.28 -7.34
N PRO A 74 -3.52 -8.61 -6.95
CA PRO A 74 -3.68 -8.09 -5.60
C PRO A 74 -3.90 -9.25 -4.62
N LEU A 75 -3.20 -9.22 -3.48
CA LEU A 75 -3.30 -10.23 -2.43
C LEU A 75 -4.14 -9.74 -1.26
N GLU A 76 -3.88 -8.52 -0.80
CA GLU A 76 -4.52 -7.96 0.38
C GLU A 76 -4.82 -6.47 0.22
N THR A 77 -5.83 -6.02 0.95
CA THR A 77 -6.16 -4.60 1.07
C THR A 77 -6.31 -4.19 2.53
N SER A 78 -6.27 -2.88 2.77
CA SER A 78 -6.67 -2.27 4.04
C SER A 78 -7.35 -0.94 3.74
N ILE A 79 -8.40 -0.61 4.50
CA ILE A 79 -9.03 0.71 4.43
C ILE A 79 -9.45 1.14 5.83
N PHE A 80 -9.09 2.36 6.20
CA PHE A 80 -9.41 2.93 7.51
C PHE A 80 -9.24 4.44 7.49
N GLN A 81 -9.75 5.10 8.53
CA GLN A 81 -9.52 6.52 8.77
C GLN A 81 -8.79 6.70 10.11
N VAL A 82 -7.72 7.49 10.09
CA VAL A 82 -7.04 7.99 11.29
C VAL A 82 -6.94 9.51 11.17
N ASP A 83 -7.29 10.20 12.25
CA ASP A 83 -7.52 11.66 12.24
C ASP A 83 -8.48 12.06 11.08
N ASN A 84 -8.12 13.08 10.31
CA ASN A 84 -8.85 13.52 9.10
C ASN A 84 -8.27 12.91 7.80
N ILE A 85 -7.66 11.73 7.88
CA ILE A 85 -7.01 11.10 6.72
C ILE A 85 -7.59 9.70 6.51
N ARG A 86 -8.25 9.52 5.37
CA ARG A 86 -8.64 8.19 4.88
C ARG A 86 -7.44 7.57 4.20
N TRP A 87 -7.15 6.34 4.56
CA TRP A 87 -6.09 5.55 3.97
C TRP A 87 -6.68 4.32 3.31
N ALA A 88 -6.23 4.04 2.09
CA ALA A 88 -6.44 2.75 1.44
C ALA A 88 -5.08 2.15 1.08
N PHE A 89 -4.97 0.82 1.20
CA PHE A 89 -3.77 0.07 0.83
C PHE A 89 -4.13 -1.10 -0.06
N VAL A 90 -3.20 -1.43 -0.97
CA VAL A 90 -3.21 -2.67 -1.75
C VAL A 90 -1.80 -3.25 -1.76
N PHE A 91 -1.68 -4.54 -1.44
CA PHE A 91 -0.43 -5.30 -1.54
C PHE A 91 -0.56 -6.32 -2.66
N TYR A 92 0.40 -6.30 -3.59
CA TYR A 92 0.41 -7.13 -4.79
C TYR A 92 1.42 -8.26 -4.68
N GLU A 93 1.15 -9.34 -5.41
CA GLU A 93 1.93 -10.57 -5.41
C GLU A 93 3.39 -10.38 -5.82
N ASP A 94 3.70 -9.39 -6.65
CA ASP A 94 5.06 -9.07 -7.07
C ASP A 94 5.91 -8.37 -6.00
N GLY A 95 5.32 -7.98 -4.87
CA GLY A 95 6.00 -7.25 -3.79
C GLY A 95 5.74 -5.73 -3.79
N LEU A 96 4.85 -5.23 -4.65
CA LEU A 96 4.41 -3.84 -4.62
C LEU A 96 3.40 -3.58 -3.50
N GLY A 97 3.64 -2.53 -2.71
CA GLY A 97 2.66 -1.91 -1.84
C GLY A 97 2.22 -0.56 -2.38
N ILE A 98 0.91 -0.35 -2.50
CA ILE A 98 0.29 0.94 -2.86
C ILE A 98 -0.47 1.46 -1.66
N ASN A 99 -0.40 2.77 -1.45
CA ASN A 99 -1.30 3.46 -0.53
C ASN A 99 -1.91 4.70 -1.17
N VAL A 100 -3.17 4.98 -0.84
CA VAL A 100 -3.84 6.24 -1.11
C VAL A 100 -3.98 6.96 0.22
N LEU A 101 -3.34 8.12 0.33
CA LEU A 101 -3.53 9.07 1.41
C LEU A 101 -4.57 10.09 0.95
N TYR A 102 -5.74 10.10 1.58
CA TYR A 102 -6.85 10.98 1.20
C TYR A 102 -7.31 11.83 2.40
N THR A 103 -6.77 13.04 2.49
CA THR A 103 -7.18 14.06 3.48
C THR A 103 -8.62 14.53 3.21
N VAL A 104 -9.40 14.63 4.28
CA VAL A 104 -10.81 15.08 4.25
C VAL A 104 -10.90 16.61 4.12
N ASP A 105 -9.98 17.34 4.74
CA ASP A 105 -10.01 18.81 4.89
C ASP A 105 -9.04 19.57 3.97
N ASP A 106 -8.04 18.90 3.39
CA ASP A 106 -7.02 19.55 2.56
C ASP A 106 -6.73 18.76 1.27
N PRO A 107 -7.46 19.01 0.16
CA PRO A 107 -7.27 18.30 -1.10
C PRO A 107 -5.83 18.33 -1.66
N LYS A 108 -5.02 19.33 -1.29
CA LYS A 108 -3.65 19.48 -1.78
C LYS A 108 -2.67 18.49 -1.14
N LYS A 109 -3.08 17.80 -0.07
CA LYS A 109 -2.29 16.79 0.64
C LYS A 109 -2.66 15.36 0.28
N ARG A 110 -3.47 15.15 -0.76
CA ARG A 110 -3.85 13.82 -1.25
C ARG A 110 -2.77 13.25 -2.15
N ALA A 111 -2.41 11.98 -1.95
CA ALA A 111 -1.35 11.36 -2.73
C ALA A 111 -1.54 9.85 -2.86
N VAL A 112 -1.00 9.29 -3.94
CA VAL A 112 -0.73 7.87 -4.06
C VAL A 112 0.75 7.63 -3.82
N GLY A 113 1.06 6.73 -2.90
CA GLY A 113 2.42 6.28 -2.63
C GLY A 113 2.66 4.86 -3.15
N PHE A 114 3.83 4.65 -3.76
CA PHE A 114 4.33 3.36 -4.19
C PHE A 114 5.50 2.93 -3.31
N LYS A 115 5.51 1.67 -2.90
CA LYS A 115 6.61 1.06 -2.15
C LYS A 115 6.96 -0.29 -2.77
N LEU A 116 8.18 -0.41 -3.26
CA LEU A 116 8.72 -1.68 -3.75
C LEU A 116 9.45 -2.36 -2.61
N SER A 117 9.13 -3.64 -2.40
CA SER A 117 9.85 -4.50 -1.47
C SER A 117 11.32 -4.66 -1.87
N GLU A 118 12.14 -5.13 -0.93
CA GLU A 118 13.55 -5.42 -1.20
C GLU A 118 13.68 -6.48 -2.30
N GLY A 119 14.67 -6.30 -3.19
CA GLY A 119 14.94 -7.24 -4.29
C GLY A 119 13.99 -7.16 -5.50
N MET A 120 12.84 -6.50 -5.38
CA MET A 120 11.86 -6.38 -6.48
C MET A 120 12.41 -5.58 -7.68
N GLU A 121 11.98 -5.84 -8.91
CA GLU A 121 12.22 -4.91 -10.01
C GLU A 121 11.20 -3.75 -10.01
N VAL A 122 11.45 -2.69 -10.77
CA VAL A 122 10.44 -1.63 -10.93
C VAL A 122 9.42 -2.12 -11.97
N PRO A 123 8.11 -2.20 -11.65
CA PRO A 123 7.09 -2.59 -12.63
C PRO A 123 7.11 -1.66 -13.85
N ALA A 124 6.82 -2.21 -15.04
CA ALA A 124 6.87 -1.47 -16.29
C ALA A 124 5.94 -0.23 -16.26
N GLU A 125 4.79 -0.37 -15.61
CA GLU A 125 3.78 0.65 -15.37
C GLU A 125 4.34 1.85 -14.59
N LEU A 126 5.39 1.63 -13.78
CA LEU A 126 6.04 2.63 -12.96
C LEU A 126 7.39 3.10 -13.51
N GLY A 127 7.78 2.71 -14.73
CA GLY A 127 9.09 3.01 -15.31
C GLY A 127 9.41 4.52 -15.43
N LYS A 128 8.40 5.39 -15.42
CA LYS A 128 8.57 6.85 -15.45
C LYS A 128 8.85 7.47 -14.07
N PHE A 129 8.64 6.72 -12.99
CA PHE A 129 8.80 7.21 -11.63
C PHE A 129 10.25 7.09 -11.17
N LYS A 130 10.70 8.07 -10.40
CA LYS A 130 11.99 8.02 -9.70
C LYS A 130 11.75 7.49 -8.30
N PHE A 131 12.54 6.51 -7.88
CA PHE A 131 12.44 5.87 -6.59
C PHE A 131 13.58 6.28 -5.66
N ALA A 132 13.22 6.77 -4.47
CA ALA A 132 14.15 6.99 -3.38
C ALA A 132 14.30 5.70 -2.57
N ARG A 133 15.47 5.47 -1.99
CA ARG A 133 15.75 4.30 -1.13
C ARG A 133 15.70 4.68 0.33
N GLN A 134 15.04 3.87 1.14
CA GLN A 134 15.01 3.98 2.59
C GLN A 134 15.35 2.61 3.22
N LYS A 135 16.20 2.60 4.26
CA LYS A 135 16.48 1.39 5.04
C LYS A 135 15.42 1.20 6.13
N SER A 136 14.99 -0.03 6.31
CA SER A 136 14.09 -0.49 7.36
C SER A 136 14.65 -1.74 8.02
N LYS A 137 14.54 -1.81 9.34
CA LYS A 137 14.87 -3.02 10.10
C LYS A 137 13.89 -4.18 9.81
N LEU A 138 12.67 -3.88 9.37
CA LEU A 138 11.63 -4.87 9.12
C LEU A 138 11.57 -5.29 7.64
N ALA A 139 11.92 -4.39 6.73
CA ALA A 139 11.66 -4.55 5.29
C ALA A 139 12.92 -4.45 4.43
N GLY A 140 14.11 -4.46 5.04
CA GLY A 140 15.37 -4.21 4.32
C GLY A 140 15.36 -2.84 3.62
N THR A 141 15.66 -2.82 2.32
CA THR A 141 15.64 -1.61 1.50
C THR A 141 14.30 -1.43 0.79
N ILE A 142 13.50 -0.48 1.28
CA ILE A 142 12.27 -0.04 0.62
C ILE A 142 12.63 0.99 -0.45
N ARG A 143 12.07 0.85 -1.65
CA ARG A 143 12.10 1.90 -2.67
C ARG A 143 10.74 2.58 -2.76
N GLY A 144 10.70 3.88 -2.47
CA GLY A 144 9.48 4.67 -2.43
C GLY A 144 9.39 5.68 -3.58
N SER A 145 8.20 5.87 -4.12
CA SER A 145 7.84 6.99 -4.99
C SER A 145 6.39 7.41 -4.72
N PHE A 146 5.94 8.52 -5.28
CA PHE A 146 4.56 8.99 -5.09
C PHE A 146 4.13 9.95 -6.20
N PHE A 147 2.82 10.21 -6.27
CA PHE A 147 2.28 11.36 -6.96
C PHE A 147 1.11 12.00 -6.18
N VAL A 148 0.90 13.29 -6.39
CA VAL A 148 -0.24 14.04 -5.82
C VAL A 148 -1.50 13.82 -6.65
N ILE A 149 -2.61 13.55 -5.97
CA ILE A 149 -3.94 13.38 -6.55
C ILE A 149 -4.53 14.77 -6.84
N LYS A 150 -5.08 14.96 -8.04
CA LYS A 150 -5.70 16.22 -8.49
C LYS A 150 -7.22 16.14 -8.55
N GLY A 151 -7.77 14.96 -8.81
CA GLY A 151 -9.20 14.70 -8.86
C GLY A 151 -9.84 14.49 -7.49
N GLU A 152 -11.16 14.33 -7.51
CA GLU A 152 -11.97 13.99 -6.35
C GLU A 152 -12.51 12.58 -6.49
N TYR A 153 -12.38 11.80 -5.42
CA TYR A 153 -12.61 10.37 -5.42
C TYR A 153 -13.24 10.00 -4.10
N GLU A 154 -14.53 9.75 -4.11
CA GLU A 154 -15.21 9.20 -2.94
C GLU A 154 -14.97 7.69 -2.88
N VAL A 155 -14.61 7.21 -1.69
CA VAL A 155 -14.77 5.81 -1.32
C VAL A 155 -16.28 5.60 -1.15
N GLY A 156 -16.84 4.58 -1.80
CA GLY A 156 -18.28 4.26 -1.74
C GLY A 156 -18.82 4.14 -0.33
#